data_AF-A0A380EF97-F1
#
_entry.id   AF-A0A380EF97-F1
#
_cell.length_a   1.000
_cell.length_b   1.000
_cell.length_c   1.000
_cell.angle_alpha   90.00
_cell.angle_beta   90.00
_cell.angle_gamma   90.00
#
_symmetry.space_group_name_H-M   'P 1'
#
loop_
_entity.id
_entity.type
_entity.pdbx_description
1 polymer ?
#
loop_
_entity_poly.entity_id
_entity_poly.type
_entity_poly.pdbx_seq_one_letter_code
_entity_poly.pdbx_strand_id
1 'polypeptide(L)'
;MLNAKNHEREAEIVAGAGQKGAVTIATNMAGRGTDIKLGEGVEELGGLAVIGTERHESRRIDDQLRGRSGRQGDKGDSRFYLSLQDELMIRFGSERLQK
;
A
#
# COMPACT_ATOMS: atom_id res chain seq x y z
N MET A 1 5.63 10.50 6.30
CA MET A 1 5.41 10.57 4.84
C MET A 1 6.73 10.19 4.16
N LEU A 2 6.68 9.27 3.21
CA LEU A 2 7.86 8.74 2.50
C LEU A 2 7.79 9.15 1.04
N ASN A 3 8.89 9.61 0.45
CA ASN A 3 8.91 10.23 -0.88
C ASN A 3 9.99 9.67 -1.82
N ALA A 4 10.59 8.52 -1.47
CA ALA A 4 11.64 7.83 -2.20
C ALA A 4 12.96 8.64 -2.36
N LYS A 5 13.22 9.64 -1.51
CA LYS A 5 14.45 10.46 -1.59
C LYS A 5 15.59 9.94 -0.71
N ASN A 6 15.29 9.29 0.39
CA ASN A 6 16.30 8.76 1.32
C ASN A 6 15.93 7.33 1.72
N HIS A 7 16.50 6.36 1.03
CA HIS A 7 16.12 4.95 1.16
C HIS A 7 16.41 4.37 2.55
N GLU A 8 17.54 4.72 3.17
CA GLU A 8 17.90 4.20 4.51
C GLU A 8 16.92 4.69 5.57
N ARG A 9 16.70 6.00 5.63
CA ARG A 9 15.76 6.59 6.60
C ARG A 9 14.32 6.15 6.35
N GLU A 10 13.92 5.98 5.10
CA GLU A 10 12.59 5.47 4.77
C GLU A 10 12.42 4.02 5.16
N ALA A 11 13.46 3.19 5.03
CA ALA A 11 13.43 1.81 5.49
C ALA A 11 13.23 1.74 7.01
N GLU A 12 13.88 2.61 7.79
CA GLU A 12 13.66 2.68 9.24
C GLU A 12 12.20 3.03 9.59
N ILE A 13 11.62 4.02 8.89
CA ILE A 13 10.22 4.42 9.12
C ILE A 13 9.27 3.28 8.74
N VAL A 14 9.51 2.60 7.62
CA VAL A 14 8.64 1.50 7.15
C VAL A 14 8.74 0.27 8.05
N ALA A 15 9.92 -0.04 8.59
CA ALA A 15 10.08 -1.13 9.54
C ALA A 15 9.19 -0.94 10.79
N GLY A 16 8.93 0.31 11.18
CA GLY A 16 8.01 0.66 12.27
C GLY A 16 6.52 0.69 11.92
N ALA A 17 6.14 0.48 10.65
CA ALA A 17 4.76 0.66 10.20
C ALA A 17 3.78 -0.41 10.73
N GLY A 18 4.28 -1.54 11.21
CA GLY A 18 3.46 -2.63 11.77
C GLY A 18 3.11 -2.46 13.25
N GLN A 19 3.48 -1.35 13.89
CA GLN A 19 3.20 -1.10 15.30
C GLN A 19 1.77 -0.59 15.53
N LYS A 20 1.20 -0.89 16.70
CA LYS A 20 -0.16 -0.47 17.05
C LYS A 20 -0.30 1.05 17.00
N GLY A 21 -1.29 1.54 16.26
CA GLY A 21 -1.55 2.97 16.07
C GLY A 21 -0.63 3.67 15.06
N ALA A 22 0.31 2.95 14.44
CA ALA A 22 1.14 3.52 13.39
C ALA A 22 0.31 3.81 12.12
N VAL A 23 0.55 4.97 11.51
CA VAL A 23 -0.01 5.35 10.22
C VAL A 23 1.13 5.83 9.33
N THR A 24 1.38 5.09 8.25
CA THR A 24 2.47 5.38 7.31
C THR A 24 1.90 5.71 5.94
N ILE A 25 2.18 6.92 5.46
CA ILE A 25 1.84 7.35 4.10
C ILE A 25 3.09 7.21 3.23
N ALA A 26 3.00 6.38 2.19
CA ALA A 26 4.08 6.08 1.26
C ALA A 26 3.67 6.46 -0.17
N THR A 27 4.56 7.10 -0.91
CA THR A 27 4.43 7.25 -2.37
C THR A 27 4.96 6.01 -3.07
N ASN A 28 4.23 5.49 -4.07
CA ASN A 28 4.52 4.32 -4.92
C ASN A 28 5.56 3.30 -4.41
N MET A 29 6.85 3.61 -4.54
CA MET A 29 7.94 2.67 -4.31
C MET A 29 8.71 2.89 -2.99
N ALA A 30 8.29 3.84 -2.16
CA ALA A 30 8.98 4.15 -0.92
C ALA A 30 8.93 2.96 0.06
N GLY A 31 10.07 2.64 0.68
CA GLY A 31 10.22 1.46 1.54
C GLY A 31 10.16 0.12 0.82
N ARG A 32 10.47 0.06 -0.48
CA ARG A 32 10.54 -1.22 -1.19
C ARG A 32 11.66 -2.11 -0.65
N GLY A 33 11.32 -3.37 -0.36
CA GLY A 33 12.27 -4.35 0.17
C GLY A 33 12.37 -4.35 1.70
N THR A 34 11.82 -3.34 2.38
CA THR A 34 11.71 -3.30 3.83
C THR A 34 10.58 -4.20 4.31
N ASP A 35 10.89 -5.05 5.27
CA ASP A 35 9.92 -5.91 5.94
C ASP A 35 9.12 -5.13 6.98
N ILE A 36 7.81 -5.41 7.08
CA ILE A 36 6.90 -4.79 8.05
C ILE A 36 6.43 -5.89 8.99
N LYS A 37 7.06 -5.98 10.16
CA LYS A 37 6.67 -6.95 11.18
C LYS A 37 5.54 -6.38 12.04
N LEU A 38 4.54 -7.20 12.32
CA LEU A 38 3.48 -6.84 13.23
C LEU A 38 4.03 -6.69 14.65
N GLY A 39 3.66 -5.58 15.30
CA GLY A 39 3.93 -5.35 16.71
C GLY A 39 3.04 -6.21 17.62
N GLU A 40 3.35 -6.20 18.92
CA GLU A 40 2.58 -6.93 19.93
C GLU A 40 1.09 -6.53 19.91
N GLY A 41 0.21 -7.53 19.90
CA GLY A 41 -1.25 -7.37 19.87
C GLY A 41 -1.84 -6.82 18.56
N VAL A 42 -1.04 -6.57 17.52
CA VAL A 42 -1.54 -6.05 16.22
C VAL A 42 -2.24 -7.15 15.42
N GLU A 43 -1.75 -8.38 15.50
CA GLU A 43 -2.38 -9.52 14.83
C GLU A 43 -3.82 -9.76 15.34
N GLU A 44 -4.06 -9.58 16.64
CA GLU A 44 -5.39 -9.68 17.26
C GLU A 44 -6.37 -8.62 16.75
N LEU A 45 -5.85 -7.46 16.31
CA LEU A 45 -6.61 -6.37 15.71
C LEU A 45 -6.88 -6.56 14.22
N GLY A 46 -6.42 -7.66 13.63
CA GLY A 46 -6.56 -7.96 12.20
C GLY A 46 -5.31 -7.69 11.37
N GLY A 47 -4.20 -7.29 11.99
CA GLY A 47 -2.90 -7.13 11.33
C GLY A 47 -2.74 -5.83 10.53
N LEU A 48 -1.81 -5.84 9.57
CA LEU A 48 -1.51 -4.65 8.76
C LEU A 48 -2.61 -4.42 7.71
N ALA A 49 -3.20 -3.22 7.72
CA ALA A 49 -4.12 -2.76 6.68
C ALA A 49 -3.38 -1.89 5.65
N VAL A 50 -3.43 -2.29 4.39
CA VAL A 50 -2.86 -1.54 3.26
C VAL A 50 -3.98 -0.87 2.47
N ILE A 51 -3.86 0.44 2.27
CA ILE A 51 -4.83 1.23 1.51
C ILE A 51 -4.15 1.81 0.27
N GLY A 52 -4.62 1.40 -0.90
CA GLY A 52 -4.28 2.03 -2.18
C GLY A 52 -5.27 3.15 -2.48
N THR A 53 -4.78 4.36 -2.70
CA THR A 53 -5.61 5.54 -3.04
C THR A 53 -5.89 5.67 -4.53
N GLU A 54 -5.17 4.90 -5.35
CA GLU A 54 -5.33 4.84 -6.81
C GLU A 54 -4.92 3.45 -7.33
N ARG A 55 -5.17 3.21 -8.62
CA ARG A 55 -4.70 2.02 -9.34
C ARG A 55 -3.65 2.40 -10.35
N HIS A 56 -2.65 1.55 -10.49
CA HIS A 56 -1.63 1.72 -11.52
C HIS A 56 -2.03 1.00 -12.81
N GLU A 57 -1.51 1.47 -13.95
CA GLU A 57 -1.65 0.77 -15.24
C GLU A 57 -1.13 -0.68 -15.16
N SER A 58 -0.03 -0.87 -14.41
CA SER A 58 0.52 -2.19 -14.13
C SER A 58 -0.05 -2.76 -12.84
N ARG A 59 -0.83 -3.84 -12.98
CA ARG A 59 -1.32 -4.65 -11.83
C ARG A 59 -0.19 -5.09 -10.90
N ARG A 60 1.01 -5.32 -11.44
CA ARG A 60 2.19 -5.72 -10.66
C ARG A 60 2.54 -4.71 -9.58
N ILE A 61 2.29 -3.41 -9.81
CA ILE A 61 2.57 -2.37 -8.81
C ILE A 61 1.55 -2.46 -7.68
N ASP A 62 0.27 -2.63 -8.01
CA ASP A 62 -0.78 -2.82 -7.02
C ASP A 62 -0.57 -4.10 -6.19
N ASP A 63 -0.17 -5.20 -6.84
CA ASP A 63 0.10 -6.47 -6.16
C ASP A 63 1.29 -6.36 -5.19
N GLN A 64 2.28 -5.52 -5.52
CA GLN A 64 3.37 -5.19 -4.59
C GLN A 64 2.89 -4.38 -3.38
N LEU A 65 1.86 -3.54 -3.55
CA LEU A 65 1.23 -2.84 -2.44
C LEU A 65 0.49 -3.84 -1.54
N ARG A 66 -0.36 -4.69 -2.13
CA ARG A 66 -1.11 -5.75 -1.41
C ARG A 66 -0.18 -6.68 -0.63
N GLY A 67 0.93 -7.07 -1.24
CA GLY A 67 1.91 -7.97 -0.63
C GLY A 67 2.66 -7.40 0.58
N ARG A 68 2.40 -6.14 0.98
CA ARG A 68 2.90 -5.59 2.25
C ARG A 68 2.16 -6.13 3.46
N SER A 69 0.88 -6.44 3.31
CA SER A 69 0.07 -7.11 4.33
C SER A 69 0.09 -8.62 4.17
N GLY A 70 -0.22 -9.36 5.25
CA GLY A 70 -0.40 -10.82 5.19
C GLY A 70 0.89 -11.61 4.93
N ARG A 71 2.03 -11.09 5.37
CA ARG A 71 3.33 -11.72 5.14
C ARG A 71 3.44 -13.00 5.96
N GLN A 72 3.96 -14.09 5.38
CA GLN A 72 4.14 -15.38 6.08
C GLN A 72 2.87 -15.94 6.74
N GLY A 73 1.68 -15.58 6.24
CA GLY A 73 0.41 -16.03 6.82
C GLY A 73 -0.12 -15.15 7.95
N ASP A 74 0.54 -14.02 8.26
CA ASP A 74 0.04 -13.00 9.16
C ASP A 74 -1.37 -12.56 8.73
N LYS A 75 -2.16 -12.06 9.69
CA LYS A 75 -3.40 -11.36 9.35
C LYS A 75 -3.10 -10.03 8.67
N GLY A 76 -4.00 -9.60 7.79
CA GLY A 76 -3.93 -8.30 7.15
C GLY A 76 -5.06 -8.11 6.15
N ASP A 77 -5.30 -6.85 5.76
CA ASP A 77 -6.28 -6.49 4.73
C ASP A 77 -5.62 -5.56 3.71
N SER A 78 -6.08 -5.63 2.46
CA SER A 78 -5.65 -4.71 1.41
C SER A 78 -6.87 -4.21 0.63
N ARG A 79 -7.05 -2.89 0.61
CA ARG A 79 -8.19 -2.25 -0.05
C ARG A 79 -7.73 -1.14 -0.96
N PHE A 80 -8.36 -1.02 -2.11
CA PHE A 80 -8.11 0.06 -3.05
C PHE A 80 -9.37 0.88 -3.22
N TYR A 81 -9.18 2.20 -3.22
CA TYR A 81 -10.19 3.18 -3.54
C TYR A 81 -9.86 3.76 -4.91
N LEU A 82 -10.88 4.02 -5.71
CA LEU A 82 -10.74 4.65 -7.02
C LEU A 82 -11.82 5.72 -7.17
N SER A 83 -11.48 6.78 -7.89
CA SER A 83 -12.40 7.80 -8.38
C SER A 83 -12.57 7.66 -9.90
N LEU A 84 -13.75 8.01 -10.41
CA LEU A 84 -13.95 8.17 -11.86
C LEU A 84 -13.08 9.28 -12.46
N GLN A 85 -12.55 10.17 -11.63
CA GLN A 85 -11.64 11.26 -12.01
C GLN A 85 -10.16 10.85 -11.98
N ASP A 86 -9.83 9.61 -11.58
CA ASP A 86 -8.45 9.15 -11.57
C ASP A 86 -7.92 9.02 -13.00
N GLU A 87 -6.61 9.26 -13.19
CA GLU A 87 -5.99 9.28 -14.51
C GLU A 87 -6.19 7.97 -15.29
N LEU A 88 -6.11 6.82 -14.60
CA LEU A 88 -6.38 5.51 -15.19
C LEU A 88 -7.83 5.41 -15.68
N MET A 89 -8.78 5.88 -14.87
CA MET A 89 -10.21 5.83 -15.20
C MET A 89 -10.55 6.79 -16.33
N ILE A 90 -9.90 7.96 -16.39
CA ILE A 90 -10.07 8.91 -17.51
C ILE A 90 -9.53 8.31 -18.81
N ARG A 91 -8.32 7.74 -18.79
CA ARG A 91 -7.68 7.15 -19.97
C ARG A 91 -8.47 5.99 -20.56
N PHE A 92 -9.02 5.11 -19.73
CA PHE A 92 -9.68 3.88 -20.18
C PHE A 92 -11.22 3.88 -20.05
N GLY A 93 -11.79 4.88 -19.38
CA GLY A 93 -13.24 4.99 -19.17
C GLY A 93 -13.99 5.55 -20.37
N SER A 94 -13.33 6.35 -21.21
CA SER A 94 -13.91 6.92 -22.44
C SER A 94 -14.33 5.85 -23.45
N GLU A 95 -13.58 4.74 -23.56
CA GLU A 95 -13.91 3.63 -24.46
C GLU A 95 -15.13 2.81 -24.00
N ARG A 96 -15.43 2.79 -22.70
CA ARG A 96 -16.49 1.96 -22.11
C ARG A 96 -17.80 2.70 -21.86
N LEU A 97 -17.77 4.01 -21.71
CA LEU A 97 -18.94 4.88 -21.55
C LEU A 97 -19.60 5.30 -22.88
N GLN A 98 -18.95 5.05 -24.02
CA GLN A 98 -19.48 5.33 -25.36
C GLN A 98 -20.26 4.17 -26.01
N LYS A 99 -20.55 3.08 -25.26
CA LYS A 99 -21.44 1.99 -25.71
C LYS A 99 -22.73 1.98 -24.92
#